data_AF-A0A261UIK7-F1
#
_entry.id   AF-A0A261UIK7-F1
#
_cell.length_a   1.000
_cell.length_b   1.000
_cell.length_c   1.000
_cell.angle_alpha   90.00
_cell.angle_beta   90.00
_cell.angle_gamma   90.00
#
_symmetry.space_group_name_H-M   'P 1'
#
loop_
_entity.id
_entity.type
_entity.pdbx_description
1 polymer ?
#
loop_
_entity_poly.entity_id
_entity_poly.type
_entity_poly.pdbx_seq_one_letter_code
_entity_poly.pdbx_strand_id
1 'polypeptide(L)'
;MPLRPPLTHHDLARIRARYEVTPDRAPCAYQDDIVWRDIIALLHEIKRLRAMLLRAEQLRDRFPKPANCLDHVWEKFQSDLAAEPCVQELGQIKAELTAPRKRK
;
A
#
# COMPACT_ATOMS: atom_id res chain seq x y z
N MET A 1 14.37 -8.58 -11.17
CA MET A 1 14.17 -9.37 -9.93
C MET A 1 12.73 -9.85 -9.90
N PRO A 2 12.47 -11.14 -9.66
CA PRO A 2 11.10 -11.63 -9.49
C PRO A 2 10.42 -10.91 -8.33
N LEU A 3 9.13 -10.58 -8.49
CA LEU A 3 8.32 -10.06 -7.40
C LEU A 3 8.24 -11.13 -6.31
N ARG A 4 8.49 -10.76 -5.05
CA ARG A 4 8.27 -11.69 -3.93
C ARG A 4 6.79 -12.09 -3.91
N PRO A 5 6.47 -13.35 -3.56
CA PRO A 5 5.09 -13.76 -3.42
C PRO A 5 4.39 -12.90 -2.34
N PRO A 6 3.06 -12.70 -2.45
CA PRO A 6 2.28 -12.02 -1.41
C PRO A 6 2.44 -12.72 -0.05
N LEU A 7 2.45 -11.94 1.03
CA LEU A 7 2.40 -12.51 2.37
C LEU A 7 1.04 -13.17 2.61
N THR A 8 1.05 -14.39 3.12
CA THR A 8 -0.18 -15.08 3.51
C THR A 8 -0.65 -14.61 4.89
N HIS A 9 -1.91 -14.89 5.23
CA HIS A 9 -2.42 -14.67 6.58
C HIS A 9 -1.58 -15.41 7.64
N HIS A 10 -1.10 -16.62 7.31
CA HIS A 10 -0.22 -17.39 8.19
C HIS A 10 1.13 -16.69 8.41
N ASP A 11 1.72 -16.11 7.36
CA ASP A 11 2.98 -15.35 7.49
C ASP A 11 2.78 -14.12 8.39
N LEU A 12 1.68 -13.39 8.23
CA LEU A 12 1.35 -12.23 9.06
C LEU A 12 1.12 -12.62 10.53
N ALA A 13 0.39 -13.71 10.79
CA ALA A 13 0.18 -14.22 12.13
C ALA A 13 1.51 -14.61 12.79
N ARG A 14 2.41 -15.26 12.04
CA ARG A 14 3.74 -15.64 12.52
C ARG A 14 4.63 -14.44 12.80
N ILE A 15 4.59 -13.40 11.95
CA ILE A 15 5.28 -12.13 12.20
C ILE A 15 4.74 -11.50 13.48
N ARG A 16 3.42 -11.33 13.60
CA ARG A 16 2.77 -10.74 14.78
C ARG A 16 3.16 -11.45 16.07
N ALA A 17 3.09 -12.78 16.09
CA ALA A 17 3.40 -13.58 17.27
C ALA A 17 4.81 -13.33 17.81
N ARG A 18 5.77 -12.99 16.94
CA ARG A 18 7.15 -12.64 17.38
C ARG A 18 7.22 -11.32 18.14
N TYR A 19 6.29 -10.40 17.93
CA TYR A 19 6.28 -9.09 18.59
C TYR A 19 5.30 -9.01 19.77
N GLU A 20 4.69 -10.14 20.16
CA GLU A 20 3.89 -10.19 21.37
C GLU A 20 4.80 -10.05 22.60
N VAL A 21 4.39 -9.18 23.52
CA VAL A 21 5.14 -8.94 24.76
C VAL A 21 5.06 -10.21 25.61
N THR A 22 6.21 -10.81 25.85
CA THR A 22 6.37 -11.98 26.71
C THR A 22 7.36 -11.67 27.83
N PRO A 23 7.28 -12.36 28.99
CA PRO A 23 8.24 -12.17 30.08
C PRO A 23 9.70 -12.32 29.63
N ASP A 24 9.96 -13.16 28.62
CA ASP A 24 11.28 -13.50 28.11
C ASP A 24 11.76 -12.59 26.96
N ARG A 25 10.91 -11.67 26.45
CA ARG A 25 11.26 -10.78 25.33
C ARG A 25 10.80 -9.35 25.59
N ALA A 26 11.74 -8.52 26.05
CA ALA A 26 11.53 -7.09 26.22
C ALA A 26 11.55 -6.33 24.87
N PRO A 27 10.83 -5.20 24.72
CA PRO A 27 10.78 -4.43 23.47
C PRO A 27 12.13 -3.93 22.94
N CYS A 28 13.13 -3.75 23.82
CA CYS A 28 14.48 -3.39 23.41
C CYS A 28 15.23 -4.53 22.68
N ALA A 29 14.73 -5.77 22.72
CA ALA A 29 15.30 -6.92 22.02
C ALA A 29 14.88 -7.01 20.54
N TYR A 30 14.08 -6.08 20.02
CA TYR A 30 13.62 -6.07 18.62
C TYR A 30 14.67 -5.56 17.60
N GLN A 31 15.97 -5.69 17.90
CA GLN A 31 17.04 -5.19 17.02
C GLN A 31 17.83 -6.31 16.33
N ASP A 32 17.27 -7.53 16.27
CA ASP A 32 17.90 -8.67 15.61
C ASP A 32 17.65 -8.74 14.08
N ASP A 33 18.43 -9.58 13.40
CA ASP A 33 18.28 -9.83 11.96
C ASP A 33 16.88 -10.30 11.56
N ILE A 34 16.17 -10.98 12.48
CA ILE A 34 14.83 -11.51 12.21
C ILE A 34 13.84 -10.35 12.12
N VAL A 35 13.93 -9.38 13.02
CA VAL A 35 13.11 -8.17 12.96
C VAL A 35 13.34 -7.39 11.67
N TRP A 36 14.59 -7.24 11.24
CA TRP A 36 14.87 -6.57 9.97
C TRP A 36 14.26 -7.34 8.78
N ARG A 37 14.37 -8.67 8.75
CA ARG A 37 13.73 -9.48 7.70
C ARG A 37 12.21 -9.30 7.67
N ASP A 38 11.58 -9.25 8.84
CA ASP A 38 10.14 -9.04 8.97
C ASP A 38 9.72 -7.65 8.48
N ILE A 39 10.46 -6.61 8.85
CA ILE A 39 10.23 -5.23 8.36
C ILE A 39 10.33 -5.18 6.84
N ILE A 40 11.37 -5.77 6.23
CA ILE A 40 11.51 -5.79 4.76
C ILE A 40 10.34 -6.55 4.12
N ALA A 41 9.94 -7.68 4.69
CA ALA A 41 8.82 -8.46 4.18
C ALA A 41 7.52 -7.64 4.18
N LEU A 42 7.23 -6.94 5.27
CA LEU A 42 6.07 -6.06 5.39
C LEU A 42 6.13 -4.86 4.44
N LEU A 43 7.28 -4.20 4.32
CA LEU A 43 7.47 -3.08 3.38
C LEU A 43 7.28 -3.52 1.92
N HIS A 44 7.72 -4.73 1.57
CA HIS A 44 7.47 -5.30 0.24
C HIS A 44 5.99 -5.55 0.00
N GLU A 45 5.26 -6.05 1.00
CA GLU A 45 3.82 -6.27 0.90
C GLU A 45 3.05 -4.93 0.75
N ILE A 46 3.42 -3.91 1.53
CA ILE A 46 2.87 -2.55 1.39
C ILE A 46 3.13 -2.02 -0.03
N LYS A 47 4.34 -2.18 -0.54
CA LYS A 47 4.68 -1.77 -1.93
C LYS A 47 3.83 -2.51 -2.96
N ARG A 48 3.60 -3.81 -2.77
CA ARG A 48 2.75 -4.64 -3.64
C ARG A 48 1.29 -4.14 -3.64
N LEU A 49 0.74 -3.85 -2.46
CA LEU A 49 -0.62 -3.33 -2.30
C LEU A 49 -0.76 -1.93 -2.92
N ARG A 50 0.18 -1.02 -2.67
CA ARG A 50 0.23 0.31 -3.33
C ARG A 50 0.26 0.18 -4.85
N ALA A 51 1.06 -0.74 -5.40
CA ALA A 51 1.10 -0.97 -6.83
C ALA A 51 -0.24 -1.47 -7.40
N MET A 52 -1.04 -2.22 -6.62
CA MET A 52 -2.39 -2.63 -7.02
C MET A 52 -3.37 -1.45 -7.04
N LEU A 53 -3.35 -0.60 -6.01
CA LEU A 53 -4.16 0.61 -5.94
C LEU A 53 -3.84 1.59 -7.08
N LEU A 54 -2.57 1.78 -7.39
CA LEU A 54 -2.15 2.63 -8.52
C LEU A 54 -2.65 2.10 -9.87
N ARG A 55 -2.73 0.78 -10.06
CA ARG A 55 -3.36 0.21 -11.27
C ARG A 55 -4.86 0.44 -11.28
N ALA A 56 -5.51 0.34 -10.13
CA ALA A 56 -6.93 0.65 -10.00
C ALA A 56 -7.20 2.14 -10.36
N GLU A 57 -6.35 3.05 -9.91
CA GLU A 57 -6.41 4.48 -10.28
C GLU A 57 -6.24 4.69 -11.78
N GLN A 58 -5.29 4.01 -12.41
CA GLN A 58 -5.09 4.08 -13.87
C GLN A 58 -6.30 3.59 -14.66
N LEU A 59 -7.03 2.63 -14.11
CA LEU A 59 -8.20 2.04 -14.72
C LEU A 59 -9.50 2.78 -14.40
N ARG A 60 -9.52 3.61 -13.35
CA ARG A 60 -10.74 4.25 -12.81
C ARG A 60 -11.59 4.89 -13.91
N ASP A 61 -10.97 5.71 -14.76
CA ASP A 61 -11.68 6.49 -15.79
C ASP A 61 -12.22 5.62 -16.95
N ARG A 62 -11.87 4.33 -17.00
CA ARG A 62 -12.36 3.36 -17.99
C ARG A 62 -13.59 2.59 -17.53
N PHE A 63 -13.92 2.64 -16.25
CA PHE A 63 -15.07 1.93 -15.68
C PHE A 63 -16.16 2.94 -15.33
N PRO A 64 -17.32 2.94 -16.02
CA PRO A 64 -18.41 3.84 -15.69
C PRO A 64 -19.12 3.42 -14.39
N LYS A 65 -19.86 4.36 -13.79
CA LYS A 65 -20.73 4.08 -12.65
C LYS A 65 -21.74 2.96 -13.00
N PRO A 66 -21.96 1.94 -12.15
CA PRO A 66 -22.82 0.79 -12.46
C PRO A 66 -24.30 1.08 -12.71
N ALA A 67 -24.84 2.19 -12.19
CA ALA A 67 -26.25 2.59 -12.29
C ALA A 67 -27.23 1.55 -11.72
N ASN A 68 -26.85 0.93 -10.60
CA ASN A 68 -27.62 -0.13 -9.95
C ASN A 68 -27.39 -0.12 -8.42
N CYS A 69 -27.78 -1.20 -7.73
CA CYS A 69 -27.63 -1.30 -6.28
C CYS A 69 -26.18 -1.17 -5.77
N LEU A 70 -25.17 -1.28 -6.64
CA LEU A 70 -23.75 -1.15 -6.30
C LEU A 70 -23.24 0.30 -6.35
N ASP A 71 -24.09 1.28 -6.70
CA ASP A 71 -23.68 2.69 -6.83
C ASP A 71 -22.98 3.24 -5.59
N HIS A 72 -23.49 2.90 -4.40
CA HIS A 72 -22.89 3.30 -3.13
C HIS A 72 -21.49 2.70 -2.91
N VAL A 73 -21.28 1.45 -3.34
CA VAL A 73 -19.96 0.78 -3.27
C VAL A 73 -18.98 1.45 -4.23
N TRP A 74 -19.45 1.77 -5.43
CA TRP A 74 -18.66 2.44 -6.46
C TRP A 74 -18.22 3.84 -6.01
N GLU A 75 -19.13 4.64 -5.47
CA GLU A 75 -18.82 5.98 -4.94
C GLU A 75 -17.84 5.91 -3.77
N LYS A 76 -18.06 4.97 -2.84
CA LYS A 76 -17.14 4.73 -1.74
C LYS A 76 -15.77 4.30 -2.23
N PHE A 77 -15.70 3.38 -3.20
CA PHE A 77 -14.43 2.94 -3.78
C PHE A 77 -13.67 4.10 -4.43
N GLN A 78 -14.33 4.96 -5.20
CA GLN A 78 -13.67 6.13 -5.79
C GLN A 78 -13.18 7.11 -4.73
N SER A 79 -13.98 7.38 -3.70
CA SER A 79 -13.60 8.26 -2.59
C SER A 79 -12.40 7.70 -1.82
N ASP A 80 -12.45 6.43 -1.45
CA ASP A 80 -11.40 5.76 -0.69
C ASP A 80 -10.11 5.71 -1.53
N LEU A 81 -10.19 5.37 -2.83
CA LEU A 81 -9.04 5.35 -3.74
C LEU A 81 -8.40 6.72 -3.93
N ALA A 82 -9.18 7.80 -4.05
CA ALA A 82 -8.66 9.16 -4.18
C ALA A 82 -8.00 9.67 -2.89
N ALA A 83 -8.39 9.14 -1.74
CA ALA A 83 -7.81 9.46 -0.44
C ALA A 83 -6.50 8.71 -0.15
N GLU A 84 -6.15 7.68 -0.94
CA GLU A 84 -4.94 6.90 -0.73
C GLU A 84 -3.67 7.75 -0.95
N PRO A 85 -2.70 7.74 -0.01
CA PRO A 85 -1.49 8.55 -0.11
C PRO A 85 -0.72 8.33 -1.41
N CYS A 86 -0.60 7.08 -1.87
CA CYS A 86 0.13 6.75 -3.10
C CYS A 86 -0.53 7.34 -4.36
N VAL A 87 -1.85 7.53 -4.37
CA VAL A 87 -2.58 8.15 -5.48
C VAL A 87 -2.38 9.67 -5.47
N GLN A 88 -2.43 10.29 -4.29
CA GLN A 88 -2.15 11.73 -4.12
C GLN A 88 -0.71 12.07 -4.52
N GLU A 89 0.26 11.28 -4.05
CA GLU A 89 1.69 11.38 -4.43
C GLU A 89 1.87 11.29 -5.95
N LEU A 90 1.20 10.34 -6.61
CA LEU A 90 1.24 10.24 -8.08
C LEU A 90 0.70 11.50 -8.77
N GLY A 91 -0.39 12.07 -8.24
CA GLY A 91 -0.96 13.33 -8.74
C GLY A 91 0.01 14.50 -8.61
N GLN A 92 0.68 14.62 -7.46
CA GLN A 92 1.71 15.64 -7.21
C GLN A 92 2.89 15.51 -8.17
N ILE A 93 3.44 14.30 -8.31
CA ILE A 93 4.54 14.01 -9.24
C ILE A 93 4.14 14.38 -10.68
N LYS A 94 2.94 14.00 -11.12
CA LYS A 94 2.42 14.36 -12.45
C LYS A 94 2.35 15.88 -12.63
N ALA A 95 1.84 16.60 -11.63
CA ALA A 95 1.74 18.06 -11.66
C ALA A 95 3.13 18.72 -11.73
N GLU A 96 4.09 18.25 -10.94
CA GLU A 96 5.48 18.74 -10.96
C GLU A 96 6.15 18.50 -12.31
N LEU A 97 5.97 17.31 -12.89
CA LEU A 97 6.56 16.94 -14.18
C LEU A 97 5.95 17.70 -15.37
N THR A 98 4.68 18.10 -15.25
CA THR A 98 3.95 18.83 -16.31
C THR A 98 3.94 20.34 -16.09
N ALA A 99 4.52 20.82 -14.98
CA ALA A 99 4.60 22.24 -14.69
C ALA A 99 5.42 22.97 -15.77
N PRO A 100 4.98 24.16 -16.22
CA PRO A 100 5.73 24.94 -17.19
C PRO A 100 7.11 25.29 -16.64
N ARG A 101 8.14 24.96 -17.40
CA ARG A 101 9.53 25.24 -17.03
C ARG A 101 9.71 26.77 -16.98
N LYS A 102 9.97 27.32 -15.79
CA LYS A 102 10.29 28.75 -15.64
C LYS A 102 11.50 29.06 -16.54
N ARG A 103 11.29 29.86 -17.59
CA ARG A 103 12.40 30.38 -18.40
C ARG A 103 13.22 31.29 -17.49
N LYS A 104 14.52 30.96 -17.34
CA LYS A 104 15.50 31.88 -16.74
C LYS A 104 15.79 33.01 -17.71
#